data_AF-A0A2W4IYR4-F1
#
_entry.id   AF-A0A2W4IYR4-F1
#
_cell.length_a   1.000
_cell.length_b   1.000
_cell.length_c   1.000
_cell.angle_alpha   90.00
_cell.angle_beta   90.00
_cell.angle_gamma   90.00
#
_symmetry.space_group_name_H-M   'P 1'
#
loop_
_entity.id
_entity.type
_entity.pdbx_description
1 polymer ?
#
loop_
_entity_poly.entity_id
_entity_poly.type
_entity_poly.pdbx_seq_one_letter_code
_entity_poly.pdbx_strand_id
1 'polypeptide(L)'
;MMWVTVSAFIVVAAYVQSAGLWRLAAFTQWMTGYDIFSQKRFDIPRLPPSKNIDVVAQKGGKLSAIEVAGQYAYIGAGETLLVVNIQDPKHIETVGSLLLLGQISNIKVERNFAYVCNGRGGLRIIDVSRPDSPHEVAAYGHMAAPKNVAIGAECAYIASGMNGLEIIDVKNPTSPSTVNFKDTPEKSSETMDALNVCIDTDRLCVIDEDQGLRLFDIKNPRSPVKLGDWKAGGRGLRRGAAAVEGNTMVIAGDSPDAGISILSIEANKPQLASSLDVPTYWYGTGAKIRNGFAFIGTSSGLMIIDIHDRKKPKTLSTSTVVTGIVDLDVRRHKTVRDHKYR
;
A
#
# COMPACT_ATOMS: atom_id res chain seq x y z
N MET A 1 -3.83 -31.71 18.96
CA MET A 1 -4.73 -30.58 18.66
C MET A 1 -4.01 -29.32 19.12
N MET A 2 -3.30 -28.64 18.22
CA MET A 2 -2.43 -27.52 18.57
C MET A 2 -2.60 -26.41 17.54
N TRP A 3 -2.77 -25.19 18.04
CA TRP A 3 -3.13 -23.99 17.29
C TRP A 3 -1.99 -23.56 16.36
N VAL A 4 -2.32 -23.22 15.11
CA VAL A 4 -1.40 -22.54 14.19
C VAL A 4 -1.54 -21.04 14.42
N THR A 5 -0.50 -20.38 14.91
CA THR A 5 -0.39 -18.93 14.89
C THR A 5 0.44 -18.54 13.67
N VAL A 6 -0.21 -17.99 12.62
CA VAL A 6 0.49 -17.43 11.46
C VAL A 6 0.73 -15.94 11.73
N SER A 7 1.99 -15.56 11.94
CA SER A 7 2.39 -14.15 12.07
C SER A 7 2.61 -13.54 10.69
N ALA A 8 1.82 -12.51 10.34
CA ALA A 8 1.96 -11.75 9.10
C ALA A 8 2.96 -10.60 9.27
N PHE A 9 3.97 -10.54 8.40
CA PHE A 9 4.86 -9.38 8.29
C PHE A 9 4.19 -8.32 7.40
N ILE A 10 4.32 -7.06 7.78
CA ILE A 10 3.94 -5.94 6.92
C ILE A 10 5.24 -5.26 6.53
N VAL A 11 5.50 -5.16 5.22
CA VAL A 11 6.56 -4.33 4.66
C VAL A 11 5.89 -3.09 4.10
N VAL A 12 5.98 -1.97 4.82
CA VAL A 12 5.48 -0.71 4.30
C VAL A 12 6.61 0.06 3.63
N ALA A 13 6.47 0.27 2.33
CA ALA A 13 7.46 0.92 1.48
C ALA A 13 7.00 2.35 1.11
N ALA A 14 7.84 3.35 1.33
CA ALA A 14 7.51 4.74 1.01
C ALA A 14 8.70 5.53 0.43
N TYR A 15 8.41 6.52 -0.41
CA TYR A 15 9.42 7.23 -1.22
C TYR A 15 9.81 8.58 -0.64
N VAL A 16 11.11 8.87 -0.57
CA VAL A 16 11.64 10.21 -0.26
C VAL A 16 12.40 10.75 -1.46
N GLN A 17 12.11 12.00 -1.84
CA GLN A 17 12.93 12.75 -2.79
C GLN A 17 13.88 13.67 -2.01
N SER A 18 15.18 13.42 -2.13
CA SER A 18 16.24 14.21 -1.50
C SER A 18 17.40 14.35 -2.50
N ALA A 19 17.76 15.59 -2.84
CA ALA A 19 18.93 15.92 -3.68
C ALA A 19 19.05 15.17 -5.02
N GLY A 20 17.93 14.90 -5.72
CA GLY A 20 17.93 14.21 -7.02
C GLY A 20 18.14 12.69 -6.95
N LEU A 21 18.12 12.11 -5.75
CA LEU A 21 18.14 10.67 -5.50
C LEU A 21 16.76 10.17 -5.03
N TRP A 22 16.37 8.98 -5.47
CA TRP A 22 15.12 8.31 -5.10
C TRP A 22 15.40 7.29 -4.00
N ARG A 23 14.73 7.40 -2.85
CA ARG A 23 15.00 6.51 -1.70
C ARG A 23 13.74 5.81 -1.21
N LEU A 24 13.84 4.53 -0.88
CA LEU A 24 12.72 3.68 -0.45
C LEU A 24 12.84 3.32 1.04
N ALA A 25 12.00 3.91 1.88
CA ALA A 25 11.88 3.52 3.28
C ALA A 25 10.99 2.28 3.41
N ALA A 26 11.56 1.14 3.81
CA ALA A 26 10.83 -0.09 4.10
C ALA A 26 10.84 -0.35 5.62
N PHE A 27 9.68 -0.61 6.21
CA PHE A 27 9.57 -0.96 7.64
C PHE A 27 8.99 -2.36 7.79
N THR A 28 9.56 -3.20 8.66
CA THR A 28 9.08 -4.56 8.97
C THR A 28 9.08 -4.82 10.48
N GLN A 29 8.04 -5.45 11.06
CA GLN A 29 8.22 -6.32 12.25
C GLN A 29 7.05 -7.30 12.57
N TRP A 30 7.39 -8.59 12.79
CA TRP A 30 7.13 -9.41 14.01
C TRP A 30 8.19 -10.52 14.09
N MET A 31 8.86 -10.70 15.24
CA MET A 31 9.51 -11.96 15.64
C MET A 31 8.93 -12.39 16.98
N THR A 32 8.39 -13.61 17.05
CA THR A 32 8.23 -14.38 18.29
C THR A 32 8.37 -15.87 17.99
N GLY A 33 9.33 -16.54 18.63
CA GLY A 33 9.34 -17.98 18.90
C GLY A 33 9.89 -18.90 17.81
N TYR A 34 11.12 -19.36 17.99
CA TYR A 34 11.65 -20.58 17.37
C TYR A 34 11.24 -21.80 18.21
N ASP A 35 10.69 -22.83 17.58
CA ASP A 35 10.97 -24.24 17.92
C ASP A 35 10.57 -25.12 16.73
N ILE A 36 11.55 -25.70 16.02
CA ILE A 36 11.29 -26.79 15.08
C ILE A 36 12.47 -27.76 15.12
N PHE A 37 12.36 -28.77 15.98
CA PHE A 37 13.08 -30.02 15.80
C PHE A 37 12.72 -30.62 14.44
N SER A 38 13.60 -30.45 13.44
CA SER A 38 13.83 -31.49 12.42
C SER A 38 15.28 -31.40 11.93
N GLN A 39 16.05 -32.42 12.27
CA GLN A 39 17.45 -32.58 11.90
C GLN A 39 17.59 -33.05 10.44
N LYS A 40 17.54 -32.14 9.45
CA LYS A 40 18.20 -32.38 8.16
C LYS A 40 18.83 -31.10 7.62
N ARG A 41 20.16 -31.14 7.44
CA ARG A 41 20.98 -30.07 6.88
C ARG A 41 20.61 -29.84 5.41
N PHE A 42 20.23 -28.62 5.07
CA PHE A 42 20.30 -28.09 3.71
C PHE A 42 21.51 -27.14 3.66
N ASP A 43 22.45 -27.40 2.75
CA ASP A 43 23.58 -26.50 2.52
C ASP A 43 23.07 -25.23 1.82
N ILE A 44 23.04 -24.12 2.56
CA ILE A 44 22.82 -22.79 2.01
C ILE A 44 24.19 -22.26 1.55
N PRO A 45 24.32 -21.73 0.33
CA PRO A 45 25.54 -21.04 -0.10
C PRO A 45 25.88 -19.92 0.88
N ARG A 46 27.14 -19.86 1.33
CA ARG A 46 27.65 -18.83 2.24
C ARG A 46 27.34 -17.43 1.69
N LEU A 47 26.38 -16.74 2.31
CA LEU A 47 26.24 -15.29 2.17
C LEU A 47 27.50 -14.59 2.73
N PRO A 48 27.95 -13.47 2.15
CA PRO A 48 29.06 -12.71 2.70
C PRO A 48 28.70 -12.15 4.09
N PRO A 49 29.68 -12.00 5.00
CA PRO A 49 29.45 -11.64 6.38
C PRO A 49 28.89 -10.22 6.53
N SER A 50 27.78 -10.09 7.25
CA SER A 50 27.19 -8.83 7.68
C SER A 50 28.13 -8.09 8.63
N LYS A 51 28.97 -7.21 8.09
CA LYS A 51 29.51 -6.06 8.80
C LYS A 51 29.05 -4.83 8.02
N ASN A 52 28.42 -3.89 8.72
CA ASN A 52 27.89 -2.58 8.25
C ASN A 52 26.35 -2.48 8.15
N ILE A 53 25.61 -2.96 9.16
CA ILE A 53 24.21 -2.55 9.39
C ILE A 53 24.04 -2.27 10.89
N ASP A 54 23.76 -1.02 11.25
CA ASP A 54 23.45 -0.61 12.63
C ASP A 54 21.94 -0.35 12.77
N VAL A 55 21.33 -0.94 13.80
CA VAL A 55 19.92 -0.74 14.14
C VAL A 55 19.79 0.57 14.93
N VAL A 56 19.24 1.60 14.32
CA VAL A 56 19.19 2.96 14.90
C VAL A 56 17.93 3.25 15.75
N ALA A 57 16.85 2.47 15.65
CA ALA A 57 15.69 2.53 16.57
C ALA A 57 14.72 1.34 16.40
N GLN A 58 14.01 0.98 17.48
CA GLN A 58 12.85 0.07 17.49
C GLN A 58 11.73 0.67 18.34
N LYS A 59 10.54 0.89 17.76
CA LYS A 59 9.31 1.30 18.49
C LYS A 59 8.20 0.28 18.23
N GLY A 60 7.52 -0.17 19.28
CA GLY A 60 6.59 -1.31 19.26
C GLY A 60 5.20 -1.02 18.67
N GLY A 61 4.48 -2.09 18.29
CA GLY A 61 3.13 -2.07 17.69
C GLY A 61 3.09 -2.71 16.29
N LYS A 62 1.94 -3.25 15.87
CA LYS A 62 1.76 -3.69 14.47
C LYS A 62 1.78 -2.45 13.57
N LEU A 63 2.77 -2.33 12.70
CA LEU A 63 2.79 -1.29 11.66
C LEU A 63 1.82 -1.69 10.56
N SER A 64 0.76 -0.92 10.36
CA SER A 64 -0.34 -1.28 9.47
C SER A 64 -0.49 -0.36 8.26
N ALA A 65 0.03 0.87 8.35
CA ALA A 65 -0.03 1.85 7.29
C ALA A 65 1.20 2.75 7.29
N ILE A 66 1.60 3.21 6.10
CA ILE A 66 2.56 4.30 5.91
C ILE A 66 2.02 5.21 4.80
N GLU A 67 2.25 6.50 4.96
CA GLU A 67 2.17 7.46 3.87
C GLU A 67 3.35 8.42 3.98
N VAL A 68 3.92 8.81 2.84
CA VAL A 68 4.97 9.83 2.82
C VAL A 68 4.45 11.10 2.16
N ALA A 69 4.66 12.21 2.84
CA ALA A 69 4.43 13.54 2.31
C ALA A 69 5.65 14.43 2.59
N GLY A 70 6.29 14.89 1.52
CA GLY A 70 7.52 15.67 1.61
C GLY A 70 8.64 14.91 2.31
N GLN A 71 9.13 15.47 3.41
CA GLN A 71 10.23 14.93 4.21
C GLN A 71 9.77 14.10 5.42
N TYR A 72 8.47 13.77 5.51
CA TYR A 72 7.90 13.04 6.63
C TYR A 72 7.21 11.74 6.20
N ALA A 73 7.37 10.70 7.01
CA ALA A 73 6.57 9.49 6.97
C ALA A 73 5.55 9.51 8.12
N TYR A 74 4.31 9.19 7.77
CA TYR A 74 3.19 9.05 8.69
C TYR A 74 2.89 7.57 8.83
N ILE A 75 3.11 7.02 10.03
CA ILE A 75 3.08 5.59 10.28
C ILE A 75 1.94 5.26 11.24
N GLY A 76 1.08 4.32 10.86
CA GLY A 76 0.09 3.72 11.76
C GLY A 76 0.75 2.61 12.56
N ALA A 77 1.04 2.88 13.83
CA ALA A 77 1.59 1.91 14.78
C ALA A 77 0.51 1.50 15.78
N GLY A 78 -0.25 0.45 15.45
CA GLY A 78 -1.44 0.06 16.19
C GLY A 78 -2.49 1.18 16.20
N GLU A 79 -2.66 1.82 17.35
CA GLU A 79 -3.64 2.91 17.56
C GLU A 79 -3.00 4.31 17.54
N THR A 80 -1.69 4.38 17.30
CA THR A 80 -0.92 5.62 17.32
C THR A 80 -0.50 6.00 15.92
N LEU A 81 -0.78 7.24 15.52
CA LEU A 81 -0.16 7.89 14.37
C LEU A 81 1.22 8.39 14.80
N LEU A 82 2.29 7.92 14.17
CA LEU A 82 3.64 8.43 14.35
C LEU A 82 4.01 9.33 13.16
N VAL A 83 4.70 10.43 13.43
CA VAL A 83 5.28 11.31 12.42
C VAL A 83 6.79 11.19 12.51
N VAL A 84 7.41 10.77 11.42
CA VAL A 84 8.84 10.43 11.36
C VAL A 84 9.51 11.32 10.33
N ASN A 85 10.57 12.03 10.73
CA ASN A 85 11.43 12.76 9.81
C ASN A 85 12.30 11.75 9.04
N ILE A 86 12.23 11.82 7.71
CA ILE A 86 12.95 10.93 6.79
C ILE A 86 13.84 11.73 5.82
N GLN A 87 14.11 13.00 6.13
CA GLN A 87 14.95 13.88 5.32
C GLN A 87 16.38 13.33 5.16
N ASP A 88 16.97 12.86 6.27
CA ASP A 88 18.23 12.12 6.26
C ASP A 88 17.95 10.64 6.58
N PRO A 89 18.08 9.73 5.60
CA PRO A 89 17.92 8.30 5.83
C PRO A 89 18.93 7.69 6.81
N LYS A 90 20.07 8.36 7.06
CA LYS A 90 21.03 7.95 8.09
C LYS A 90 20.62 8.42 9.49
N HIS A 91 19.66 9.33 9.57
CA HIS A 91 19.21 9.95 10.81
C HIS A 91 17.68 10.09 10.84
N ILE A 92 17.02 8.95 10.90
CA ILE A 92 15.56 8.85 10.97
C ILE A 92 15.12 9.02 12.42
N GLU A 93 14.20 9.93 12.68
CA GLU A 93 13.69 10.17 14.03
C GLU A 93 12.17 10.38 14.05
N THR A 94 11.52 9.97 15.14
CA THR A 94 10.12 10.32 15.38
C THR A 94 10.06 11.74 15.91
N VAL A 95 9.38 12.63 15.19
CA VAL A 95 9.21 14.04 15.59
C VAL A 95 7.88 14.30 16.28
N GLY A 96 6.85 13.50 16.00
CA GLY A 96 5.52 13.67 16.60
C GLY A 96 4.75 12.35 16.73
N SER A 97 3.70 12.37 17.54
CA SER A 97 2.80 11.23 17.71
C SER A 97 1.41 11.65 18.19
N LEU A 98 0.38 10.91 17.79
CA LEU A 98 -0.99 11.11 18.23
C LEU A 98 -1.71 9.78 18.44
N LEU A 99 -2.29 9.58 19.62
CA LEU A 99 -3.09 8.39 19.94
C LEU A 99 -4.54 8.58 19.48
N LEU A 100 -5.05 7.68 18.64
CA LEU A 100 -6.39 7.77 18.04
C LEU A 100 -7.41 6.78 18.63
N LEU A 101 -6.97 5.88 19.52
CA LEU A 101 -7.80 4.88 20.24
C LEU A 101 -8.55 3.92 19.30
N GLY A 102 -8.00 3.68 18.11
CA GLY A 102 -8.55 2.78 17.11
C GLY A 102 -7.44 2.27 16.20
N GLN A 103 -7.56 1.02 15.74
CA GLN A 103 -6.57 0.43 14.86
C GLN A 103 -6.51 1.20 13.54
N ILE A 104 -5.33 1.70 13.19
CA ILE A 104 -5.10 2.41 11.94
C ILE A 104 -4.99 1.38 10.82
N SER A 105 -5.81 1.47 9.77
CA SER A 105 -5.76 0.56 8.61
C SER A 105 -5.14 1.22 7.39
N ASN A 106 -5.26 2.54 7.25
CA ASN A 106 -4.70 3.31 6.16
C ASN A 106 -4.53 4.78 6.54
N ILE A 107 -3.56 5.44 5.91
CA ILE A 107 -3.30 6.87 6.06
C ILE A 107 -3.14 7.44 4.66
N LYS A 108 -3.76 8.59 4.42
CA LYS A 108 -3.46 9.42 3.25
C LYS A 108 -3.22 10.85 3.68
N VAL A 109 -2.17 11.48 3.18
CA VAL A 109 -1.83 12.86 3.49
C VAL A 109 -2.02 13.70 2.25
N GLU A 110 -2.79 14.78 2.38
CA GLU A 110 -2.99 15.78 1.34
C GLU A 110 -2.78 17.16 1.98
N ARG A 111 -1.80 17.90 1.45
CA ARG A 111 -1.36 19.18 2.00
C ARG A 111 -1.00 19.06 3.49
N ASN A 112 -1.78 19.70 4.37
CA ASN A 112 -1.56 19.77 5.80
C ASN A 112 -2.43 18.78 6.59
N PHE A 113 -3.20 17.92 5.93
CA PHE A 113 -4.14 17.03 6.59
C PHE A 113 -3.83 15.57 6.32
N ALA A 114 -3.80 14.77 7.39
CA ALA A 114 -3.77 13.32 7.32
C ALA A 114 -5.19 12.77 7.55
N TYR A 115 -5.65 11.98 6.59
CA TYR A 115 -6.91 11.26 6.60
C TYR A 115 -6.62 9.82 7.00
N VAL A 116 -7.14 9.41 8.16
CA VAL A 116 -6.76 8.15 8.81
C VAL A 116 -7.98 7.25 8.94
N CYS A 117 -7.93 6.08 8.32
CA CYS A 117 -8.90 5.02 8.54
C CYS A 117 -8.61 4.36 9.89
N ASN A 118 -9.52 4.52 10.86
CA ASN A 118 -9.27 4.26 12.27
C ASN A 118 -10.16 3.14 12.85
N GLY A 119 -10.37 2.06 12.08
CA GLY A 119 -11.21 0.95 12.51
C GLY A 119 -12.62 1.41 12.91
N ARG A 120 -13.07 1.06 14.13
CA ARG A 120 -14.39 1.49 14.63
C ARG A 120 -14.50 3.00 14.90
N GLY A 121 -13.39 3.73 14.92
CA GLY A 121 -13.37 5.20 15.00
C GLY A 121 -13.73 5.89 13.69
N GLY A 122 -13.94 5.15 12.60
CA GLY A 122 -14.28 5.71 11.30
C GLY A 122 -13.11 6.43 10.63
N LEU A 123 -13.40 7.52 9.93
CA LEU A 123 -12.39 8.39 9.32
C LEU A 123 -12.00 9.50 10.31
N ARG A 124 -10.72 9.62 10.62
CA ARG A 124 -10.18 10.72 11.45
C ARG A 124 -9.38 11.67 10.56
N ILE A 125 -9.54 12.97 10.78
CA ILE A 125 -8.84 14.02 10.03
C ILE A 125 -7.93 14.77 10.99
N ILE A 126 -6.64 14.70 10.72
CA ILE A 126 -5.58 15.19 11.60
C ILE A 126 -4.86 16.34 10.90
N ASP A 127 -4.74 17.49 11.57
CA ASP A 127 -3.86 18.55 11.13
C ASP A 127 -2.41 18.16 11.45
N VAL A 128 -1.61 18.08 10.40
CA VAL A 128 -0.19 17.73 10.39
C VAL A 128 0.69 18.85 9.84
N SER A 129 0.17 20.09 9.79
CA SER A 129 0.93 21.30 9.43
C SER A 129 2.13 21.54 10.35
N ARG A 130 2.03 21.08 11.61
CA ARG A 130 3.14 21.00 12.57
C ARG A 130 3.44 19.52 12.86
N PRO A 131 4.45 18.93 12.18
CA PRO A 131 4.78 17.51 12.27
C PRO A 131 5.11 17.02 13.70
N ASP A 132 5.59 17.90 14.55
CA ASP A 132 5.94 17.66 15.95
C ASP A 132 4.73 17.71 16.91
N SER A 133 3.63 18.32 16.48
CA SER A 133 2.40 18.49 17.26
C SER A 133 1.14 18.18 16.43
N PRO A 134 1.01 16.95 15.87
CA PRO A 134 -0.19 16.54 15.16
C PRO A 134 -1.40 16.53 16.10
N HIS A 135 -2.54 17.02 15.62
CA HIS A 135 -3.78 17.01 16.42
C HIS A 135 -5.01 16.78 15.54
N GLU A 136 -6.03 16.17 16.11
CA GLU A 136 -7.28 15.88 15.40
C GLU A 136 -8.14 17.14 15.27
N VAL A 137 -8.66 17.36 14.05
CA VAL A 137 -9.54 18.49 13.74
C VAL A 137 -10.98 18.07 13.42
N ALA A 138 -11.18 16.82 13.02
CA ALA A 138 -12.51 16.26 12.78
C ALA A 138 -12.50 14.72 12.83
N ALA A 139 -13.68 14.16 13.11
CA ALA A 139 -13.96 12.74 12.99
C ALA A 139 -15.27 12.52 12.25
N TYR A 140 -15.30 11.51 11.39
CA TYR A 140 -16.50 11.00 10.74
C TYR A 140 -16.69 9.55 11.18
N GLY A 141 -17.42 9.37 12.28
CA GLY A 141 -17.58 8.11 13.01
C GLY A 141 -18.73 7.22 12.52
N HIS A 142 -19.46 7.61 11.48
CA HIS A 142 -20.59 6.81 10.95
C HIS A 142 -20.14 5.56 10.16
N MET A 143 -18.83 5.40 9.97
CA MET A 143 -18.22 4.26 9.27
C MET A 143 -17.87 3.14 10.26
N ALA A 144 -18.30 1.91 9.96
CA ALA A 144 -18.06 0.79 10.86
C ALA A 144 -16.57 0.37 10.93
N ALA A 145 -15.87 0.31 9.79
CA ALA A 145 -14.48 -0.10 9.72
C ALA A 145 -13.83 0.21 8.35
N PRO A 146 -13.49 1.48 8.05
CA PRO A 146 -12.87 1.83 6.78
C PRO A 146 -11.51 1.12 6.63
N LYS A 147 -11.25 0.62 5.41
CA LYS A 147 -10.08 -0.19 5.07
C LYS A 147 -8.99 0.61 4.39
N ASN A 148 -9.38 1.52 3.51
CA ASN A 148 -8.46 2.28 2.69
C ASN A 148 -9.08 3.65 2.33
N VAL A 149 -8.24 4.67 2.16
CA VAL A 149 -8.67 6.01 1.76
C VAL A 149 -7.77 6.55 0.64
N ALA A 150 -8.40 7.13 -0.38
CA ALA A 150 -7.73 7.94 -1.39
C ALA A 150 -8.36 9.33 -1.41
N ILE A 151 -7.52 10.37 -1.55
CA ILE A 151 -7.98 11.76 -1.66
C ILE A 151 -7.89 12.19 -3.12
N GLY A 152 -8.98 12.68 -3.68
CA GLY A 152 -9.07 13.21 -5.05
C GLY A 152 -9.84 14.52 -5.05
N ALA A 153 -9.19 15.60 -5.51
CA ALA A 153 -9.72 16.96 -5.45
C ALA A 153 -10.21 17.36 -4.04
N GLU A 154 -11.52 17.43 -3.84
CA GLU A 154 -12.15 17.84 -2.57
C GLU A 154 -12.84 16.67 -1.85
N CYS A 155 -12.64 15.43 -2.30
CA CYS A 155 -13.32 14.25 -1.76
C CYS A 155 -12.33 13.20 -1.24
N ALA A 156 -12.73 12.55 -0.15
CA ALA A 156 -12.14 11.31 0.33
C ALA A 156 -12.99 10.13 -0.16
N TYR A 157 -12.37 9.23 -0.90
CA TYR A 157 -12.94 8.00 -1.40
C TYR A 157 -12.48 6.87 -0.48
N ILE A 158 -13.43 6.12 0.07
CA ILE A 158 -13.15 5.21 1.18
C ILE A 158 -13.67 3.82 0.84
N ALA A 159 -12.78 2.84 0.86
CA ALA A 159 -13.14 1.44 0.84
C ALA A 159 -13.66 1.06 2.24
N SER A 160 -14.96 0.80 2.36
CA SER A 160 -15.65 0.62 3.65
C SER A 160 -16.13 -0.82 3.88
N GLY A 161 -15.38 -1.79 3.37
CA GLY A 161 -15.73 -3.21 3.47
C GLY A 161 -17.09 -3.46 2.82
N MET A 162 -17.99 -4.17 3.51
CA MET A 162 -19.35 -4.52 3.03
C MET A 162 -20.26 -3.34 2.63
N ASN A 163 -19.94 -2.11 3.06
CA ASN A 163 -20.65 -0.91 2.61
C ASN A 163 -20.22 -0.46 1.20
N GLY A 164 -19.16 -1.06 0.65
CA GLY A 164 -18.55 -0.70 -0.62
C GLY A 164 -17.78 0.62 -0.56
N LEU A 165 -17.93 1.41 -1.63
CA LEU A 165 -17.31 2.72 -1.76
C LEU A 165 -18.16 3.78 -1.06
N GLU A 166 -17.59 4.42 -0.04
CA GLU A 166 -18.15 5.61 0.59
C GLU A 166 -17.39 6.87 0.12
N ILE A 167 -18.10 7.99 -0.03
CA ILE A 167 -17.52 9.25 -0.48
C ILE A 167 -17.84 10.34 0.54
N ILE A 168 -16.79 11.01 1.01
CA ILE A 168 -16.89 12.10 1.99
C ILE A 168 -16.36 13.38 1.34
N ASP A 169 -17.16 14.44 1.37
CA ASP A 169 -16.71 15.79 1.05
C ASP A 169 -15.77 16.27 2.15
N VAL A 170 -14.55 16.59 1.75
CA VAL A 170 -13.48 17.10 2.62
C VAL A 170 -12.94 18.44 2.14
N LYS A 171 -13.74 19.19 1.35
CA LYS A 171 -13.42 20.56 0.93
C LYS A 171 -13.08 21.43 2.14
N ASN A 172 -13.83 21.26 3.22
CA ASN A 172 -13.49 21.76 4.54
C ASN A 172 -13.10 20.58 5.46
N PRO A 173 -11.80 20.33 5.70
CA PRO A 173 -11.34 19.21 6.51
C PRO A 173 -11.83 19.24 7.97
N THR A 174 -12.22 20.40 8.51
CA THR A 174 -12.74 20.51 9.88
C THR A 174 -14.25 20.28 9.97
N SER A 175 -14.93 20.10 8.84
CA SER A 175 -16.38 19.88 8.76
C SER A 175 -16.71 18.93 7.60
N PRO A 176 -16.23 17.67 7.64
CA PRO A 176 -16.49 16.70 6.58
C PRO A 176 -17.98 16.33 6.51
N SER A 177 -18.46 15.98 5.32
CA SER A 177 -19.87 15.59 5.13
C SER A 177 -20.04 14.48 4.10
N THR A 178 -21.10 13.69 4.24
CA THR A 178 -21.36 12.57 3.33
C THR A 178 -21.79 13.08 1.96
N VAL A 179 -21.19 12.53 0.90
CA VAL A 179 -21.73 12.64 -0.45
C VAL A 179 -22.70 11.49 -0.66
N ASN A 180 -23.95 11.80 -1.05
CA ASN A 180 -24.95 10.78 -1.34
C ASN A 180 -24.63 10.09 -2.68
N PHE A 181 -23.74 9.11 -2.62
CA PHE A 181 -23.38 8.25 -3.74
C PHE A 181 -23.86 6.84 -3.45
N LYS A 182 -24.61 6.27 -4.38
CA LYS A 182 -25.02 4.87 -4.34
C LYS A 182 -24.35 4.15 -5.48
N ASP A 183 -23.39 3.33 -5.10
CA ASP A 183 -22.79 2.38 -6.00
C ASP A 183 -23.71 1.16 -6.09
N THR A 184 -24.42 1.01 -7.20
CA THR A 184 -25.27 -0.17 -7.40
C THR A 184 -24.49 -1.20 -8.21
N PRO A 185 -24.12 -2.36 -7.63
CA PRO A 185 -23.53 -3.44 -8.43
C PRO A 185 -24.57 -3.90 -9.44
N GLU A 186 -24.11 -4.27 -10.64
CA GLU A 186 -24.98 -4.72 -11.74
C GLU A 186 -25.79 -5.97 -11.37
N LYS A 187 -25.39 -6.71 -10.32
CA LYS A 187 -26.13 -7.84 -9.76
C LYS A 187 -26.28 -7.67 -8.24
N SER A 188 -27.53 -7.69 -7.77
CA SER A 188 -27.92 -7.48 -6.37
C SER A 188 -27.53 -8.61 -5.40
N SER A 189 -26.96 -9.71 -5.89
CA SER A 189 -26.55 -10.86 -5.07
C SER A 189 -25.07 -10.88 -4.71
N GLU A 190 -24.28 -9.92 -5.19
CA GLU A 190 -22.82 -9.88 -5.02
C GLU A 190 -22.46 -8.87 -3.91
N THR A 191 -21.66 -9.32 -2.94
CA THR A 191 -21.16 -8.50 -1.84
C THR A 191 -20.24 -7.39 -2.35
N MET A 192 -20.53 -6.15 -1.99
CA MET A 192 -19.67 -4.98 -2.28
C MET A 192 -18.58 -4.87 -1.20
N ASP A 193 -17.73 -5.88 -1.04
CA ASP A 193 -16.64 -5.80 -0.05
C ASP A 193 -15.45 -5.02 -0.64
N ALA A 194 -15.50 -3.69 -0.53
CA ALA A 194 -14.44 -2.81 -0.99
C ALA A 194 -13.24 -2.90 -0.04
N LEU A 195 -12.11 -3.34 -0.59
CA LEU A 195 -10.86 -3.58 0.14
C LEU A 195 -9.85 -2.44 -0.03
N ASN A 196 -9.77 -1.87 -1.23
CA ASN A 196 -8.73 -0.89 -1.58
C ASN A 196 -9.29 0.17 -2.53
N VAL A 197 -8.75 1.38 -2.45
CA VAL A 197 -9.00 2.46 -3.39
C VAL A 197 -7.68 3.12 -3.77
N CYS A 198 -7.53 3.44 -5.05
CA CYS A 198 -6.40 4.24 -5.50
C CYS A 198 -6.84 5.19 -6.63
N ILE A 199 -6.16 6.32 -6.73
CA ILE A 199 -6.50 7.38 -7.68
C ILE A 199 -5.29 7.67 -8.55
N ASP A 200 -5.53 7.82 -9.85
CA ASP A 200 -4.60 8.43 -10.81
C ASP A 200 -5.35 9.51 -11.59
N THR A 201 -4.97 10.77 -11.36
CA THR A 201 -5.61 11.95 -11.99
C THR A 201 -7.12 11.99 -11.75
N ASP A 202 -7.93 11.67 -12.77
CA ASP A 202 -9.39 11.69 -12.78
C ASP A 202 -10.00 10.28 -12.75
N ARG A 203 -9.19 9.26 -12.43
CA ARG A 203 -9.63 7.86 -12.32
C ARG A 203 -9.54 7.37 -10.90
N LEU A 204 -10.66 6.87 -10.39
CA LEU A 204 -10.74 6.12 -9.14
C LEU A 204 -10.83 4.63 -9.46
N CYS A 205 -9.91 3.86 -8.91
CA CYS A 205 -9.94 2.41 -8.94
C CYS A 205 -10.42 1.91 -7.58
N VAL A 206 -11.49 1.11 -7.56
CA VAL A 206 -11.99 0.42 -6.38
C VAL A 206 -11.72 -1.07 -6.54
N ILE A 207 -11.08 -1.67 -5.55
CA ILE A 207 -10.82 -3.10 -5.51
C ILE A 207 -11.81 -3.75 -4.55
N ASP A 208 -12.57 -4.69 -5.08
CA ASP A 208 -13.51 -5.49 -4.32
C ASP A 208 -13.03 -6.93 -4.18
N GLU A 209 -13.35 -7.54 -3.05
CA GLU A 209 -12.98 -8.92 -2.75
C GLU A 209 -13.46 -9.90 -3.84
N ASP A 210 -14.74 -9.82 -4.20
CA ASP A 210 -15.36 -10.81 -5.10
C ASP A 210 -15.48 -10.33 -6.56
N GLN A 211 -15.46 -9.01 -6.79
CA GLN A 211 -15.72 -8.41 -8.11
C GLN A 211 -14.46 -8.00 -8.87
N GLY A 212 -13.29 -8.02 -8.21
CA GLY A 212 -12.05 -7.58 -8.83
C GLY A 212 -11.91 -6.06 -8.78
N LEU A 213 -11.86 -5.41 -9.95
CA LEU A 213 -11.67 -3.97 -10.09
C LEU A 213 -12.92 -3.31 -10.66
N ARG A 214 -13.37 -2.22 -10.04
CA ARG A 214 -14.27 -1.23 -10.64
C ARG A 214 -13.53 0.07 -10.87
N LEU A 215 -13.62 0.58 -12.09
CA LEU A 215 -12.99 1.83 -12.52
C LEU A 215 -14.04 2.93 -12.66
N PHE A 216 -13.76 4.11 -12.14
CA PHE A 216 -14.65 5.27 -12.17
C PHE A 216 -13.92 6.52 -12.69
N ASP A 217 -14.64 7.35 -13.46
CA ASP A 217 -14.28 8.73 -13.76
C ASP A 217 -14.73 9.60 -12.58
N ILE A 218 -13.82 10.42 -12.05
CA ILE A 218 -14.06 11.33 -10.92
C ILE A 218 -13.83 12.81 -11.29
N LYS A 219 -13.98 13.19 -12.57
CA LYS A 219 -13.95 14.62 -12.99
C LYS A 219 -14.95 15.45 -12.20
N ASN A 220 -16.12 14.89 -11.92
CA ASN A 220 -16.99 15.37 -10.85
C ASN A 220 -16.72 14.52 -9.60
N PRO A 221 -15.98 15.02 -8.61
CA PRO A 221 -15.54 14.19 -7.49
C PRO A 221 -16.70 13.70 -6.61
N ARG A 222 -17.83 14.41 -6.62
CA ARG A 222 -19.04 14.08 -5.85
C ARG A 222 -20.01 13.18 -6.62
N SER A 223 -19.75 12.89 -7.89
CA SER A 223 -20.59 12.04 -8.73
C SER A 223 -19.71 11.17 -9.64
N PRO A 224 -19.02 10.16 -9.08
CA PRO A 224 -18.24 9.25 -9.89
C PRO A 224 -19.08 8.51 -10.92
N VAL A 225 -18.54 8.31 -12.11
CA VAL A 225 -19.19 7.58 -13.20
C VAL A 225 -18.42 6.31 -13.48
N LYS A 226 -19.06 5.13 -13.34
CA LYS A 226 -18.43 3.85 -13.63
C LYS A 226 -18.02 3.82 -15.11
N LEU A 227 -16.73 3.57 -15.35
CA LEU A 227 -16.11 3.49 -16.66
C LEU A 227 -16.03 2.04 -17.17
N GLY A 228 -15.78 1.11 -16.26
CA GLY A 228 -15.65 -0.30 -16.57
C GLY A 228 -15.29 -1.12 -15.34
N ASP A 229 -15.17 -2.42 -15.53
CA ASP A 229 -14.71 -3.35 -14.51
C ASP A 229 -13.80 -4.41 -15.11
N TRP A 230 -13.03 -5.05 -14.23
CA TRP A 230 -12.30 -6.26 -14.54
C TRP A 230 -12.56 -7.27 -13.44
N LYS A 231 -13.04 -8.45 -13.84
CA LYS A 231 -13.29 -9.55 -12.91
C LYS A 231 -12.01 -10.33 -12.68
N ALA A 232 -11.61 -10.43 -11.41
CA ALA A 232 -10.59 -11.38 -11.02
C ALA A 232 -11.10 -12.81 -11.27
N GLY A 233 -10.27 -13.67 -11.88
CA GLY A 233 -10.58 -15.09 -11.97
C GLY A 233 -10.49 -15.79 -10.61
N GLY A 234 -11.10 -16.97 -10.45
CA GLY A 234 -10.91 -17.82 -9.27
C GLY A 234 -11.68 -17.37 -8.00
N ARG A 235 -11.06 -17.51 -6.81
CA ARG A 235 -11.67 -17.29 -5.48
C ARG A 235 -11.72 -15.81 -5.03
N GLY A 236 -11.67 -14.85 -5.95
CA GLY A 236 -11.61 -13.42 -5.65
C GLY A 236 -10.22 -12.95 -5.18
N LEU A 237 -10.12 -11.64 -4.90
CA LEU A 237 -8.90 -10.98 -4.45
C LEU A 237 -8.65 -11.12 -2.95
N ARG A 238 -9.68 -11.47 -2.14
CA ARG A 238 -9.68 -11.78 -0.68
C ARG A 238 -9.02 -10.75 0.24
N ARG A 239 -7.77 -10.40 0.01
CA ARG A 239 -7.09 -9.19 0.50
C ARG A 239 -6.11 -8.73 -0.57
N GLY A 240 -5.99 -7.43 -0.77
CA GLY A 240 -5.02 -6.98 -1.75
C GLY A 240 -4.63 -5.52 -1.68
N ALA A 241 -3.42 -5.29 -2.17
CA ALA A 241 -2.91 -3.97 -2.41
C ALA A 241 -3.02 -3.65 -3.89
N ALA A 242 -3.38 -2.41 -4.20
CA ALA A 242 -3.45 -1.94 -5.57
C ALA A 242 -2.73 -0.61 -5.74
N ALA A 243 -2.18 -0.42 -6.93
CA ALA A 243 -1.57 0.82 -7.34
C ALA A 243 -1.82 1.06 -8.82
N VAL A 244 -1.95 2.33 -9.18
CA VAL A 244 -2.20 2.79 -10.55
C VAL A 244 -1.23 3.93 -10.87
N GLU A 245 -0.66 3.93 -12.07
CA GLU A 245 0.13 5.04 -12.64
C GLU A 245 -0.17 5.10 -14.14
N GLY A 246 -0.78 6.19 -14.60
CA GLY A 246 -1.25 6.30 -15.97
C GLY A 246 -2.15 5.13 -16.35
N ASN A 247 -1.88 4.48 -17.47
CA ASN A 247 -2.71 3.38 -17.96
C ASN A 247 -2.32 1.99 -17.42
N THR A 248 -1.45 1.93 -16.41
CA THR A 248 -1.00 0.67 -15.83
C THR A 248 -1.45 0.55 -14.40
N MET A 249 -2.00 -0.61 -14.05
CA MET A 249 -2.42 -0.93 -12.70
C MET A 249 -1.83 -2.26 -12.27
N VAL A 250 -1.45 -2.35 -11.00
CA VAL A 250 -0.99 -3.59 -10.36
C VAL A 250 -1.92 -3.89 -9.21
N ILE A 251 -2.41 -5.11 -9.16
CA ILE A 251 -3.21 -5.66 -8.06
C ILE A 251 -2.46 -6.87 -7.52
N ALA A 252 -2.12 -6.80 -6.24
CA ALA A 252 -1.50 -7.89 -5.51
C ALA A 252 -2.55 -8.51 -4.60
N GLY A 253 -3.08 -9.68 -4.96
CA GLY A 253 -4.03 -10.42 -4.12
C GLY A 253 -3.37 -11.15 -2.94
N ASP A 254 -4.10 -11.99 -2.23
CA ASP A 254 -3.56 -12.78 -1.12
C ASP A 254 -3.85 -14.28 -1.21
N SER A 255 -4.51 -14.71 -2.29
CA SER A 255 -4.68 -16.13 -2.56
C SER A 255 -3.55 -16.63 -3.47
N PRO A 256 -3.12 -17.89 -3.32
CA PRO A 256 -2.21 -18.54 -4.28
C PRO A 256 -2.75 -18.48 -5.71
N ASP A 257 -4.07 -18.39 -5.86
CA ASP A 257 -4.78 -18.32 -7.14
C ASP A 257 -4.87 -16.88 -7.70
N ALA A 258 -4.69 -15.85 -6.86
CA ALA A 258 -4.84 -14.44 -7.26
C ALA A 258 -3.54 -13.81 -7.80
N GLY A 259 -2.40 -14.19 -7.24
CA GLY A 259 -1.09 -13.72 -7.69
C GLY A 259 -0.95 -12.19 -7.77
N ILE A 260 -0.02 -11.73 -8.60
CA ILE A 260 0.09 -10.32 -8.96
C ILE A 260 -0.48 -10.15 -10.37
N SER A 261 -1.60 -9.45 -10.46
CA SER A 261 -2.24 -9.09 -11.73
C SER A 261 -1.75 -7.74 -12.20
N ILE A 262 -1.31 -7.66 -13.45
CA ILE A 262 -0.92 -6.40 -14.11
C ILE A 262 -1.95 -6.10 -15.18
N LEU A 263 -2.62 -4.97 -15.03
CA LEU A 263 -3.74 -4.53 -15.86
C LEU A 263 -3.33 -3.35 -16.73
N SER A 264 -3.85 -3.33 -17.95
CA SER A 264 -3.99 -2.12 -18.77
C SER A 264 -5.35 -1.51 -18.49
N ILE A 265 -5.43 -0.19 -18.33
CA ILE A 265 -6.69 0.57 -18.25
C ILE A 265 -6.85 1.54 -19.43
N GLU A 266 -6.22 1.23 -20.56
CA GLU A 266 -6.33 2.01 -21.79
C GLU A 266 -7.78 2.16 -22.25
N ALA A 267 -8.12 3.36 -22.75
CA ALA A 267 -9.47 3.71 -23.18
C ALA A 267 -10.55 3.40 -22.12
N ASN A 268 -10.19 3.48 -20.84
CA ASN A 268 -11.07 3.23 -19.70
C ASN A 268 -11.63 1.80 -19.65
N LYS A 269 -10.94 0.85 -20.28
CA LYS A 269 -11.31 -0.57 -20.30
C LYS A 269 -10.24 -1.40 -19.60
N PRO A 270 -10.45 -1.75 -18.32
CA PRO A 270 -9.56 -2.63 -17.59
C PRO A 270 -9.39 -4.00 -18.28
N GLN A 271 -8.15 -4.40 -18.55
CA GLN A 271 -7.81 -5.68 -19.17
C GLN A 271 -6.52 -6.25 -18.59
N LEU A 272 -6.50 -7.58 -18.35
CA LEU A 272 -5.30 -8.28 -17.92
C LEU A 272 -4.24 -8.23 -19.01
N ALA A 273 -3.09 -7.62 -18.68
CA ALA A 273 -1.93 -7.59 -19.56
C ALA A 273 -1.01 -8.79 -19.29
N SER A 274 -0.81 -9.12 -18.01
CA SER A 274 -0.07 -10.30 -17.56
C SER A 274 -0.38 -10.59 -16.09
N SER A 275 0.03 -11.78 -15.64
CA SER A 275 0.05 -12.16 -14.23
C SER A 275 1.42 -12.69 -13.86
N LEU A 276 1.81 -12.49 -12.61
CA LEU A 276 2.98 -13.12 -12.01
C LEU A 276 2.52 -14.06 -10.91
N ASP A 277 2.95 -15.30 -11.02
CA ASP A 277 2.81 -16.28 -9.95
C ASP A 277 3.72 -15.89 -8.78
N VAL A 278 3.25 -16.25 -7.62
CA VAL A 278 3.83 -15.91 -6.32
C VAL A 278 3.89 -17.18 -5.49
N PRO A 279 4.82 -17.27 -4.52
CA PRO A 279 4.93 -18.45 -3.68
C PRO A 279 3.61 -18.79 -2.99
N THR A 280 3.36 -20.09 -2.80
CA THR A 280 2.27 -20.58 -1.96
C THR A 280 2.43 -19.97 -0.55
N TYR A 281 1.41 -19.26 -0.07
CA TYR A 281 1.39 -18.45 1.16
C TYR A 281 2.09 -17.08 1.08
N TRP A 282 1.51 -16.18 0.28
CA TRP A 282 1.91 -14.79 0.22
C TRP A 282 0.72 -13.88 0.54
N TYR A 283 0.98 -12.68 1.06
CA TYR A 283 -0.03 -11.64 1.25
C TYR A 283 0.48 -10.33 0.67
N GLY A 284 -0.18 -9.77 -0.34
CA GLY A 284 0.06 -8.39 -0.78
C GLY A 284 -0.45 -7.41 0.28
N THR A 285 0.48 -6.70 0.94
CA THR A 285 0.16 -5.77 2.06
C THR A 285 0.23 -4.30 1.65
N GLY A 286 0.93 -3.99 0.56
CA GLY A 286 1.03 -2.65 0.00
C GLY A 286 1.51 -2.69 -1.44
N ALA A 287 1.10 -1.72 -2.25
CA ALA A 287 1.50 -1.61 -3.65
C ALA A 287 1.72 -0.14 -3.99
N LYS A 288 2.77 0.14 -4.76
CA LYS A 288 3.01 1.43 -5.42
C LYS A 288 3.61 1.21 -6.80
N ILE A 289 3.25 2.05 -7.76
CA ILE A 289 3.90 2.12 -9.06
C ILE A 289 4.65 3.44 -9.13
N ARG A 290 5.87 3.40 -9.67
CA ARG A 290 6.63 4.60 -9.98
C ARG A 290 7.57 4.34 -11.15
N ASN A 291 7.49 5.18 -12.18
CA ASN A 291 8.42 5.18 -13.31
C ASN A 291 8.58 3.79 -13.95
N GLY A 292 7.46 3.06 -14.15
CA GLY A 292 7.50 1.73 -14.75
C GLY A 292 8.02 0.62 -13.83
N PHE A 293 8.12 0.84 -12.52
CA PHE A 293 8.39 -0.19 -11.52
C PHE A 293 7.23 -0.33 -10.55
N ALA A 294 6.86 -1.57 -10.23
CA ALA A 294 5.92 -1.89 -9.16
C ALA A 294 6.68 -2.34 -7.90
N PHE A 295 6.23 -1.83 -6.76
CA PHE A 295 6.77 -2.12 -5.43
C PHE A 295 5.65 -2.75 -4.63
N ILE A 296 5.80 -4.04 -4.33
CA ILE A 296 4.79 -4.82 -3.63
C ILE A 296 5.36 -5.23 -2.27
N GLY A 297 4.76 -4.72 -1.20
CA GLY A 297 5.01 -5.20 0.15
C GLY A 297 4.32 -6.56 0.31
N THR A 298 5.07 -7.57 0.72
CA THR A 298 4.58 -8.93 0.94
C THR A 298 4.74 -9.33 2.41
N SER A 299 4.10 -10.42 2.81
CA SER A 299 4.35 -11.07 4.11
C SER A 299 5.77 -11.61 4.28
N SER A 300 6.59 -11.60 3.23
CA SER A 300 7.97 -12.07 3.27
C SER A 300 9.00 -10.97 3.01
N GLY A 301 8.57 -9.75 2.65
CA GLY A 301 9.51 -8.72 2.23
C GLY A 301 8.96 -7.69 1.24
N LEU A 302 9.86 -7.15 0.44
CA LEU A 302 9.54 -6.28 -0.68
C LEU A 302 9.84 -7.00 -1.99
N MET A 303 8.90 -6.93 -2.92
CA MET A 303 9.08 -7.36 -4.30
C MET A 303 9.13 -6.14 -5.21
N ILE A 304 10.12 -6.11 -6.10
CA ILE A 304 10.30 -5.04 -7.10
C ILE A 304 10.18 -5.67 -8.47
N ILE A 305 9.28 -5.12 -9.28
CA ILE A 305 8.91 -5.67 -10.58
C ILE A 305 9.09 -4.56 -11.61
N ASP A 306 9.89 -4.82 -12.64
CA ASP A 306 9.93 -3.99 -13.84
C ASP A 306 8.67 -4.27 -14.67
N ILE A 307 7.88 -3.22 -14.89
CA ILE A 307 6.61 -3.25 -15.61
C ILE A 307 6.60 -2.29 -16.82
N HIS A 308 7.78 -1.85 -17.31
CA HIS A 308 7.87 -1.04 -18.53
C HIS A 308 7.20 -1.73 -19.73
N ASP A 309 7.38 -3.05 -19.84
CA ASP A 309 6.56 -3.91 -20.69
C ASP A 309 5.59 -4.71 -19.82
N ARG A 310 4.37 -4.19 -19.66
CA ARG A 310 3.29 -4.81 -18.89
C ARG A 310 2.91 -6.23 -19.34
N LYS A 311 3.29 -6.65 -20.56
CA LYS A 311 3.05 -8.02 -21.05
C LYS A 311 4.19 -8.98 -20.68
N LYS A 312 5.36 -8.44 -20.32
CA LYS A 312 6.57 -9.19 -19.97
C LYS A 312 7.21 -8.61 -18.70
N PRO A 313 6.46 -8.57 -17.59
CA PRO A 313 7.00 -8.04 -16.34
C PRO A 313 8.17 -8.90 -15.86
N LYS A 314 9.14 -8.27 -15.20
CA LYS A 314 10.31 -8.96 -14.67
C LYS A 314 10.49 -8.66 -13.20
N THR A 315 10.46 -9.71 -12.37
CA THR A 315 10.87 -9.60 -10.97
C THR A 315 12.37 -9.29 -10.92
N LEU A 316 12.72 -8.09 -10.47
CA LEU A 316 14.11 -7.65 -10.37
C LEU A 316 14.72 -8.07 -9.03
N SER A 317 13.93 -8.01 -7.97
CA SER A 317 14.38 -8.35 -6.64
C SER A 317 13.22 -8.79 -5.76
N THR A 318 13.50 -9.78 -4.93
CA THR A 318 12.70 -10.15 -3.76
C THR A 318 13.63 -10.03 -2.57
N SER A 319 13.41 -9.04 -1.72
CA SER A 319 14.21 -8.91 -0.51
C SER A 319 13.50 -9.61 0.64
N THR A 320 14.00 -10.78 1.03
CA THR A 320 13.56 -11.45 2.27
C THR A 320 14.22 -10.72 3.42
N VAL A 321 13.44 -9.92 4.15
CA VAL A 321 13.90 -9.11 5.29
C VAL A 321 14.92 -8.02 4.90
N VAL A 322 14.45 -6.78 4.82
CA VAL A 322 15.30 -5.62 5.11
C VAL A 322 14.81 -5.04 6.41
N THR A 323 15.60 -5.23 7.47
CA THR A 323 15.52 -4.33 8.62
C THR A 323 16.30 -3.07 8.24
N GLY A 324 15.64 -2.08 7.65
CA GLY A 324 16.25 -0.81 7.23
C GLY A 324 15.70 -0.24 5.92
N ILE A 325 16.03 1.03 5.66
CA ILE A 325 15.78 1.71 4.37
C ILE A 325 16.68 1.11 3.29
N VAL A 326 16.13 0.77 2.12
CA VAL A 326 16.91 0.36 0.94
C VAL A 326 17.08 1.59 0.04
N ASP A 327 18.32 2.01 -0.19
CA ASP A 327 18.64 2.97 -1.25
C ASP A 327 18.64 2.21 -2.59
N LEU A 328 17.68 2.51 -3.47
CA LEU A 328 17.58 1.91 -4.80
C LEU A 328 18.00 2.95 -5.84
N ASP A 329 19.28 2.96 -6.21
CA ASP A 329 19.77 3.76 -7.34
C ASP A 329 19.35 3.09 -8.66
N VAL A 330 18.15 3.41 -9.15
CA VAL A 330 17.64 2.91 -10.43
C VAL A 330 18.23 3.75 -11.57
N ARG A 331 19.53 3.57 -11.87
CA ARG A 331 20.10 4.09 -13.12
C ARG A 331 19.83 3.10 -14.25
N ARG A 332 19.34 3.62 -15.39
CA ARG A 332 19.27 2.90 -16.66
C ARG A 332 20.59 2.17 -16.89
N HIS A 333 20.56 0.85 -16.98
CA HIS A 333 21.68 0.03 -17.45
C HIS A 333 22.14 0.59 -18.80
N LYS A 334 23.27 1.31 -18.81
CA LYS A 334 24.10 1.39 -20.00
C LYS A 334 24.86 0.08 -20.08
N THR A 335 24.54 -0.68 -21.12
CA THR A 335 25.19 -1.91 -21.54
C THR A 335 26.71 -1.79 -21.39
N VAL A 336 27.31 -2.62 -20.54
CA VAL A 336 28.76 -2.81 -20.51
C VAL A 336 29.11 -3.54 -21.81
N ARG A 337 29.84 -2.87 -22.71
CA ARG A 337 30.46 -3.50 -23.87
C ARG A 337 31.65 -4.33 -23.38
N ASP A 338 31.57 -5.64 -23.55
CA ASP A 338 32.69 -6.56 -23.44
C ASP A 338 33.90 -6.03 -24.22
N HIS A 339 35.01 -5.80 -23.52
CA HIS A 339 36.31 -5.71 -24.15
C HIS A 339 36.91 -7.11 -24.17
N LYS A 340 37.00 -7.65 -25.39
CA LYS A 340 37.70 -8.89 -25.72
C LYS A 340 39.15 -8.81 -25.27
N TYR A 341 39.60 -9.84 -24.55
CA TYR A 341 41.01 -10.16 -24.41
C TYR A 341 41.60 -10.49 -25.78
N ARG A 342 42.68 -9.80 -26.13
CA ARG A 342 43.74 -10.23 -27.04
C ARG A 342 45.05 -10.06 -26.29
#